data_AF-A0A1L5KXZ7-F1
#
_entry.id   AF-A0A1L5KXZ7-F1
#
_cell.length_a   1.000
_cell.length_b   1.000
_cell.length_c   1.000
_cell.angle_alpha   90.00
_cell.angle_beta   90.00
_cell.angle_gamma   90.00
#
_symmetry.space_group_name_H-M   'P 1'
#
loop_
_entity.id
_entity.type
_entity.pdbx_description
1 polymer ?
#
loop_
_entity_poly.entity_id
_entity_poly.type
_entity_poly.pdbx_seq_one_letter_code
_entity_poly.pdbx_strand_id
1 'polypeptide(L)'
;ANAVEAALEERCGAQPPQIEQIQDEVESQLMQMGFDNAAKKYILYRASRTRVREMNTRLMKVFDELTHADATASDMKRSNANIDGDTPMGTMLQYGSEAAKDYYDKYLLTPEQSRAHREGWIHIHDFDFYALTTTCCQIDLLKLFKGGFSTGHGFLREPNDIQSYSALACIAIQSNQNDQHGGQSIVNFDYGLAPGVAKTYKKQYAVNIFKSLELLAPEAGVTLQQVKDTLRAIEAEQGLRPQLAT
;
A
#
# COMPACT_ATOMS: atom_id res chain seq x y z
N ALA A 1 -17.16 -45.33 26.69
CA ALA A 1 -16.92 -45.85 25.32
C ALA A 1 -18.24 -46.19 24.66
N ASN A 2 -18.97 -47.20 25.18
CA ASN A 2 -20.21 -47.71 24.57
C ASN A 2 -21.32 -46.66 24.36
N ALA A 3 -21.46 -45.66 25.24
CA ALA A 3 -22.47 -44.61 25.09
C ALA A 3 -22.17 -43.62 23.95
N VAL A 4 -20.89 -43.30 23.73
CA VAL A 4 -20.44 -42.42 22.64
C VAL A 4 -20.61 -43.14 21.29
N GLU A 5 -20.24 -44.42 21.24
CA GLU A 5 -20.36 -45.26 20.05
C GLU A 5 -21.82 -45.40 19.61
N ALA A 6 -22.72 -45.75 20.53
CA ALA A 6 -24.16 -45.87 20.25
C ALA A 6 -24.78 -44.54 19.76
N ALA A 7 -24.42 -43.42 20.37
CA ALA A 7 -24.92 -42.10 19.95
C ALA A 7 -24.38 -41.68 18.57
N LEU A 8 -23.13 -42.05 18.24
CA LEU A 8 -22.57 -41.79 16.91
C LEU A 8 -23.18 -42.68 15.84
N GLU A 9 -23.46 -43.95 16.13
CA GLU A 9 -24.17 -44.86 15.22
C GLU A 9 -25.58 -44.38 14.91
N GLU A 10 -26.31 -43.87 15.92
CA GLU A 10 -27.64 -43.28 15.73
C GLU A 10 -27.57 -41.99 14.88
N ARG A 11 -26.59 -41.13 15.15
CA ARG A 11 -26.49 -39.81 14.52
C ARG A 11 -25.88 -39.83 13.12
N CYS A 12 -24.92 -40.72 12.85
CA CYS A 12 -24.18 -40.78 11.59
C CYS A 12 -24.65 -41.94 10.68
N GLY A 13 -25.40 -42.90 11.22
CA GLY A 13 -25.90 -44.06 10.49
C GLY A 13 -24.76 -44.86 9.87
N ALA A 14 -24.84 -45.11 8.55
CA ALA A 14 -23.83 -45.87 7.81
C ALA A 14 -22.60 -45.04 7.39
N GLN A 15 -22.58 -43.72 7.64
CA GLN A 15 -21.42 -42.89 7.31
C GLN A 15 -20.42 -42.85 8.47
N PRO A 16 -19.10 -42.93 8.19
CA PRO A 16 -18.10 -42.82 9.22
C PRO A 16 -18.14 -41.42 9.86
N PRO A 17 -18.17 -41.32 11.20
CA PRO A 17 -18.23 -40.04 11.89
C PRO A 17 -16.96 -39.21 11.66
N GLN A 18 -17.12 -37.91 11.48
CA GLN A 18 -16.02 -36.94 11.44
C GLN A 18 -15.41 -36.75 12.83
N ILE A 19 -14.16 -36.29 12.88
CA ILE A 19 -13.42 -36.09 14.13
C ILE A 19 -14.18 -35.13 15.07
N GLU A 20 -14.77 -34.07 14.53
CA GLU A 20 -15.55 -33.09 15.27
C GLU A 20 -16.80 -33.72 15.88
N GLN A 21 -17.48 -34.59 15.12
CA GLN A 21 -18.67 -35.30 15.59
C GLN A 21 -18.34 -36.24 16.75
N ILE A 22 -17.22 -36.96 16.68
CA ILE A 22 -16.74 -37.80 17.78
C ILE A 22 -16.42 -36.92 19.01
N GLN A 23 -15.77 -35.78 18.79
CA GLN A 23 -15.38 -34.88 19.86
C GLN A 23 -16.58 -34.28 20.60
N ASP A 24 -17.60 -33.82 19.87
CA ASP A 24 -18.82 -33.25 20.42
C ASP A 24 -19.64 -34.29 21.22
N GLU A 25 -19.61 -35.55 20.77
CA GLU A 25 -20.31 -36.64 21.46
C GLU A 25 -19.60 -37.04 22.76
N VAL A 26 -18.26 -37.10 22.76
CA VAL A 26 -17.49 -37.34 23.99
C VAL A 26 -17.76 -36.25 25.03
N GLU A 27 -17.84 -34.99 24.61
CA GLU A 27 -18.16 -33.86 25.48
C GLU A 27 -19.57 -33.99 26.08
N SER A 28 -20.56 -34.27 25.23
CA SER A 28 -21.97 -34.41 25.62
C SER A 28 -22.18 -35.54 26.62
N GLN A 29 -21.58 -36.71 26.38
CA GLN A 29 -21.68 -37.84 27.29
C GLN A 29 -20.98 -37.58 28.63
N LEU A 30 -19.84 -36.88 28.64
CA LEU A 30 -19.17 -36.52 29.90
C LEU A 30 -20.01 -35.56 30.75
N MET A 31 -20.72 -34.62 30.12
CA MET A 31 -21.65 -33.72 30.83
C MET A 31 -22.91 -34.43 31.32
N GLN A 32 -23.53 -35.27 30.48
CA GLN A 32 -24.75 -36.02 30.84
C GLN A 32 -24.52 -36.99 32.01
N MET A 33 -23.32 -37.56 32.13
CA MET A 33 -22.93 -38.45 33.22
C MET A 33 -22.47 -37.70 34.48
N GLY A 34 -22.51 -36.36 34.49
CA GLY A 34 -22.12 -35.53 35.64
C GLY A 34 -20.61 -35.43 35.87
N PHE A 35 -19.79 -35.77 34.87
CA PHE A 35 -18.32 -35.65 34.94
C PHE A 35 -17.84 -34.26 34.48
N ASP A 36 -18.40 -33.20 35.06
CA ASP A 36 -18.18 -31.80 34.63
C ASP A 36 -16.70 -31.40 34.56
N ASN A 37 -15.90 -31.86 35.53
CA ASN A 37 -14.46 -31.58 35.56
C ASN A 37 -13.71 -32.28 34.42
N ALA A 38 -14.10 -33.52 34.08
CA ALA A 38 -13.50 -34.26 32.96
C ALA A 38 -13.93 -33.65 31.62
N ALA A 39 -15.21 -33.28 31.47
CA ALA A 39 -15.73 -32.57 30.31
C ALA A 39 -14.95 -31.26 30.08
N LYS A 40 -14.79 -30.44 31.12
CA LYS A 40 -14.02 -29.18 31.05
C LYS A 40 -12.57 -29.40 30.62
N LYS A 41 -11.88 -30.40 31.18
CA LYS A 41 -10.50 -30.73 30.78
C LYS A 41 -10.43 -31.21 29.33
N TYR A 42 -11.41 -31.98 28.88
CA TYR A 42 -11.50 -32.46 27.51
C TYR A 42 -11.71 -31.31 26.50
N ILE A 43 -12.62 -30.38 26.80
CA ILE A 43 -12.87 -29.17 26.00
C ILE A 43 -11.59 -28.34 25.86
N LEU A 44 -10.92 -28.05 26.98
CA LEU A 44 -9.67 -27.29 26.98
C LEU A 44 -8.56 -28.01 26.20
N TYR A 45 -8.48 -29.33 26.33
CA TYR A 45 -7.52 -30.14 25.58
C TYR A 45 -7.79 -30.07 24.07
N ARG A 46 -9.03 -30.24 23.62
CA ARG A 46 -9.43 -30.10 22.20
C ARG A 46 -9.06 -28.72 21.67
N ALA A 47 -9.44 -27.66 22.38
CA ALA A 47 -9.11 -26.28 22.01
C ALA A 47 -7.59 -26.08 21.87
N SER A 48 -6.80 -26.62 22.81
CA SER A 48 -5.34 -26.57 22.74
C SER A 48 -4.77 -27.31 21.51
N ARG A 49 -5.34 -28.47 21.16
CA ARG A 49 -4.90 -29.27 20.00
C ARG A 49 -5.27 -28.60 18.68
N THR A 50 -6.44 -27.99 18.58
CA THR A 50 -6.85 -27.19 17.42
C THR A 50 -5.88 -26.03 17.22
N ARG A 51 -5.60 -25.25 18.27
CA ARG A 51 -4.62 -24.15 18.22
C ARG A 51 -3.23 -24.62 17.76
N VAL A 52 -2.75 -25.74 18.28
CA VAL A 52 -1.45 -26.31 17.85
C VAL A 52 -1.47 -26.72 16.38
N ARG A 53 -2.57 -27.27 15.85
CA ARG A 53 -2.68 -27.60 14.42
C ARG A 53 -2.67 -26.36 13.54
N GLU A 54 -3.40 -25.31 13.93
CA GLU A 54 -3.43 -24.03 13.22
C GLU A 54 -2.04 -23.38 13.17
N MET A 55 -1.33 -23.34 14.30
CA MET A 55 0.05 -22.84 14.38
C MET A 55 1.03 -23.67 13.55
N ASN A 56 0.73 -24.95 13.26
CA ASN A 56 1.58 -25.81 12.47
C ASN A 56 1.41 -25.66 10.95
N THR A 57 0.47 -24.83 10.50
CA THR A 57 0.34 -24.51 9.08
C THR A 57 1.58 -23.81 8.55
N ARG A 58 1.87 -23.97 7.25
CA ARG A 58 3.05 -23.35 6.61
C ARG A 58 3.09 -21.83 6.84
N LEU A 59 1.96 -21.15 6.60
CA LEU A 59 1.85 -19.70 6.73
C LEU A 59 2.09 -19.24 8.18
N MET A 60 1.54 -19.94 9.17
CA MET A 60 1.76 -19.57 10.58
C MET A 60 3.20 -19.77 11.03
N LYS A 61 3.91 -20.78 10.52
CA LYS A 61 5.34 -20.95 10.77
C LYS A 61 6.17 -19.82 10.17
N VAL A 62 5.82 -19.40 8.95
CA VAL A 62 6.43 -18.22 8.31
C VAL A 62 6.19 -16.97 9.16
N PHE A 63 4.97 -16.77 9.65
CA PHE A 63 4.66 -15.63 10.50
C PHE A 63 5.44 -15.64 11.81
N ASP A 64 5.54 -16.80 12.46
CA ASP A 64 6.34 -16.99 13.68
C ASP A 64 7.82 -16.64 13.46
N GLU A 65 8.41 -17.10 12.35
CA GLU A 65 9.77 -16.75 11.95
C GLU A 65 9.93 -15.23 11.73
N LEU A 66 9.02 -14.62 10.98
CA LEU A 66 9.04 -13.18 10.72
C LEU A 66 8.88 -12.35 12.01
N THR A 67 8.11 -12.83 12.99
CA THR A 67 7.94 -12.15 14.29
C THR A 67 9.18 -12.27 15.17
N HIS A 68 9.81 -13.44 15.22
CA HIS A 68 10.73 -13.80 16.29
C HIS A 68 12.19 -13.94 15.87
N ALA A 69 12.50 -14.10 14.58
CA ALA A 69 13.87 -14.20 14.10
C ALA A 69 14.48 -12.81 13.81
N ASP A 70 15.76 -12.60 14.16
CA ASP A 70 16.52 -11.43 13.71
C ASP A 70 16.80 -11.51 12.19
N ALA A 71 16.76 -10.40 11.43
CA ALA A 71 16.96 -10.44 9.97
C ALA A 71 18.34 -10.95 9.52
N THR A 72 19.34 -10.93 10.41
CA THR A 72 20.65 -11.55 10.12
C THR A 72 20.57 -13.08 9.99
N ALA A 73 19.49 -13.69 10.50
CA ALA A 73 19.26 -15.13 10.52
C ALA A 73 18.12 -15.60 9.59
N SER A 74 17.38 -14.69 8.94
CA SER A 74 16.26 -15.05 8.05
C SER A 74 16.42 -14.43 6.66
N ASP A 75 16.66 -15.28 5.66
CA ASP A 75 16.66 -14.88 4.24
C ASP A 75 15.29 -14.35 3.79
N MET A 76 14.21 -14.77 4.45
CA MET A 76 12.85 -14.27 4.18
C MET A 76 12.73 -12.78 4.49
N LYS A 77 13.35 -12.33 5.60
CA LYS A 77 13.38 -10.90 5.97
C LYS A 77 14.18 -10.04 4.99
N ARG A 78 15.04 -10.65 4.16
CA ARG A 78 15.90 -9.97 3.17
C ARG A 78 15.43 -10.18 1.72
N SER A 79 14.26 -10.78 1.51
CA SER A 79 13.75 -11.14 0.19
C SER A 79 13.49 -9.94 -0.74
N ASN A 80 13.27 -8.74 -0.19
CA ASN A 80 13.13 -7.50 -0.95
C ASN A 80 14.23 -6.52 -0.58
N ALA A 81 15.10 -6.18 -1.55
CA ALA A 81 16.22 -5.28 -1.34
C ALA A 81 15.82 -3.83 -1.02
N ASN A 82 14.57 -3.44 -1.31
CA ASN A 82 14.05 -2.10 -1.06
C ASN A 82 13.33 -1.97 0.29
N ILE A 83 13.19 -3.06 1.05
CA ILE A 83 12.46 -3.08 2.32
C ILE A 83 13.41 -3.53 3.42
N ASP A 84 13.49 -2.73 4.48
CA ASP A 84 14.11 -3.17 5.73
C ASP A 84 13.11 -4.02 6.52
N GLY A 85 13.26 -5.35 6.44
CA GLY A 85 12.39 -6.34 7.08
C GLY A 85 12.33 -6.30 8.60
N ASP A 86 13.27 -5.60 9.25
CA ASP A 86 13.28 -5.40 10.70
C ASP A 86 12.49 -4.15 11.15
N THR A 87 12.10 -3.29 10.21
CA THR A 87 11.21 -2.18 10.54
C THR A 87 9.78 -2.70 10.74
N PRO A 88 8.98 -2.10 11.64
CA PRO A 88 7.59 -2.52 11.85
C PRO A 88 6.75 -2.55 10.56
N MET A 89 6.97 -1.59 9.67
CA MET A 89 6.28 -1.55 8.36
C MET A 89 6.84 -2.60 7.39
N GLY A 90 8.13 -2.87 7.41
CA GLY A 90 8.74 -3.93 6.60
C GLY A 90 8.24 -5.32 7.01
N THR A 91 8.16 -5.61 8.31
CA THR A 91 7.59 -6.87 8.81
C THR A 91 6.11 -7.00 8.46
N MET A 92 5.31 -5.94 8.64
CA MET A 92 3.90 -5.93 8.25
C MET A 92 3.71 -6.20 6.74
N LEU A 93 4.56 -5.60 5.91
CA LEU A 93 4.55 -5.83 4.47
C LEU A 93 4.90 -7.29 4.14
N GLN A 94 5.88 -7.89 4.82
CA GLN A 94 6.22 -9.31 4.64
C GLN A 94 5.09 -10.26 5.06
N TYR A 95 4.35 -9.96 6.13
CA TYR A 95 3.13 -10.71 6.45
C TYR A 95 2.10 -10.64 5.33
N GLY A 96 1.88 -9.44 4.80
CA GLY A 96 0.99 -9.22 3.65
C GLY A 96 1.44 -10.03 2.43
N SER A 97 2.72 -9.96 2.08
CA SER A 97 3.30 -10.65 0.93
C SER A 97 3.15 -12.17 1.04
N GLU A 98 3.49 -12.76 2.19
CA GLU A 98 3.41 -14.22 2.36
C GLU A 98 1.97 -14.72 2.43
N ALA A 99 1.06 -13.95 3.04
CA ALA A 99 -0.37 -14.26 3.01
C ALA A 99 -0.94 -14.19 1.59
N ALA A 100 -0.58 -13.15 0.83
CA ALA A 100 -1.03 -12.96 -0.55
C ALA A 100 -0.57 -14.11 -1.45
N LYS A 101 0.73 -14.46 -1.42
CA LYS A 101 1.28 -15.60 -2.18
C LYS A 101 0.58 -16.91 -1.84
N ASP A 102 0.37 -17.20 -0.54
CA ASP A 102 -0.32 -18.43 -0.10
C ASP A 102 -1.78 -18.46 -0.57
N TYR A 103 -2.47 -17.31 -0.57
CA TYR A 103 -3.82 -17.19 -1.08
C TYR A 103 -3.88 -17.40 -2.60
N TYR A 104 -3.01 -16.74 -3.37
CA TYR A 104 -3.01 -16.85 -4.84
C TYR A 104 -2.67 -18.26 -5.31
N ASP A 105 -1.67 -18.89 -4.69
CA ASP A 105 -1.25 -20.25 -5.04
C ASP A 105 -2.36 -21.28 -4.81
N LYS A 106 -3.18 -21.10 -3.76
CA LYS A 106 -4.24 -22.05 -3.38
C LYS A 106 -5.58 -21.79 -4.08
N TYR A 107 -5.92 -20.53 -4.32
CA TYR A 107 -7.28 -20.15 -4.66
C TYR A 107 -7.42 -19.36 -5.96
N LEU A 108 -6.33 -18.79 -6.49
CA LEU A 108 -6.39 -17.95 -7.69
C LEU A 108 -5.77 -18.65 -8.91
N LEU A 109 -4.62 -19.30 -8.74
CA LEU A 109 -3.96 -20.04 -9.81
C LEU A 109 -4.64 -21.38 -10.06
N THR A 110 -4.66 -21.83 -11.31
CA THR A 110 -4.99 -23.23 -11.60
C THR A 110 -3.90 -24.15 -11.06
N PRO A 111 -4.20 -25.45 -10.80
CA PRO A 111 -3.19 -26.41 -10.34
C PRO A 111 -1.98 -26.49 -11.28
N GLU A 112 -2.20 -26.34 -12.60
CA GLU A 112 -1.13 -26.37 -13.60
C GLU A 112 -0.22 -25.13 -13.50
N GLN A 113 -0.81 -23.94 -13.32
CA GLN A 113 -0.07 -22.68 -13.16
C GLN A 113 0.74 -22.66 -11.87
N SER A 114 0.12 -23.05 -10.75
CA SER A 114 0.78 -23.18 -9.44
C SER A 114 1.99 -24.13 -9.54
N ARG A 115 1.80 -25.31 -10.13
CA ARG A 115 2.88 -26.27 -10.33
C ARG A 115 3.99 -25.69 -11.22
N ALA A 116 3.64 -25.07 -12.35
CA ALA A 116 4.61 -24.49 -13.26
C ALA A 116 5.46 -23.39 -12.59
N HIS A 117 4.84 -22.55 -11.76
CA HIS A 117 5.55 -21.52 -11.00
C HIS A 117 6.46 -22.13 -9.92
N ARG A 118 5.94 -23.09 -9.14
CA ARG A 118 6.66 -23.73 -8.03
C ARG A 118 7.86 -24.56 -8.49
N GLU A 119 7.73 -25.25 -9.62
CA GLU A 119 8.80 -26.04 -10.23
C GLU A 119 9.77 -25.20 -11.08
N GLY A 120 9.52 -23.89 -11.21
CA GLY A 120 10.40 -22.97 -11.94
C GLY A 120 10.29 -23.03 -13.46
N TRP A 121 9.26 -23.68 -14.01
CA TRP A 121 8.96 -23.63 -15.45
C TRP A 121 8.56 -22.23 -15.92
N ILE A 122 7.90 -21.48 -15.04
CA ILE A 122 7.59 -20.06 -15.23
C ILE A 122 7.92 -19.28 -13.97
N HIS A 123 8.16 -17.98 -14.13
CA HIS A 123 8.27 -17.05 -13.02
C HIS A 123 7.15 -16.01 -13.12
N ILE A 124 6.23 -16.03 -12.16
CA ILE A 124 5.22 -14.99 -12.03
C ILE A 124 5.88 -13.85 -11.25
N HIS A 125 6.14 -12.75 -11.95
CA HIS A 125 6.73 -11.55 -11.35
C HIS A 125 5.80 -10.95 -10.31
N ASP A 126 6.39 -10.44 -9.22
CA ASP A 126 5.71 -9.70 -8.15
C ASP A 126 4.47 -10.45 -7.63
N PHE A 127 4.63 -11.77 -7.42
CA PHE A 127 3.52 -12.66 -7.13
C PHE A 127 2.75 -12.27 -5.86
N ASP A 128 3.38 -11.61 -4.89
CA ASP A 128 2.73 -11.02 -3.71
C ASP A 128 1.77 -9.87 -4.01
N PHE A 129 1.89 -9.22 -5.17
CA PHE A 129 1.00 -8.14 -5.62
C PHE A 129 0.10 -8.53 -6.80
N TYR A 130 0.18 -9.79 -7.26
CA TYR A 130 -0.39 -10.28 -8.51
C TYR A 130 -1.86 -9.89 -8.76
N ALA A 131 -2.70 -9.91 -7.73
CA ALA A 131 -4.12 -9.57 -7.83
C ALA A 131 -4.50 -8.22 -7.20
N LEU A 132 -3.53 -7.47 -6.66
CA LEU A 132 -3.79 -6.25 -5.90
C LEU A 132 -3.63 -4.98 -6.72
N THR A 133 -2.59 -4.92 -7.55
CA THR A 133 -2.25 -3.67 -8.24
C THR A 133 -1.52 -3.92 -9.56
N THR A 134 -1.31 -2.83 -10.28
CA THR A 134 -0.50 -2.78 -11.51
C THR A 134 0.98 -2.58 -11.17
N THR A 135 1.87 -2.87 -12.12
CA THR A 135 3.32 -2.92 -11.87
C THR A 135 3.95 -1.53 -11.81
N CYS A 136 4.06 -0.84 -12.94
CA CYS A 136 4.82 0.41 -13.08
C CYS A 136 3.95 1.48 -13.76
N CYS A 137 4.27 2.76 -13.55
CA CYS A 137 3.67 3.84 -14.33
C CYS A 137 4.64 5.01 -14.64
N GLN A 138 4.24 5.79 -15.64
CA GLN A 138 4.85 7.07 -15.97
C GLN A 138 3.86 8.18 -15.62
N ILE A 139 4.25 9.07 -14.72
CA ILE A 139 3.39 10.14 -14.21
C ILE A 139 3.52 11.37 -15.11
N ASP A 140 2.42 11.72 -15.77
CA ASP A 140 2.31 12.99 -16.51
C ASP A 140 1.91 14.12 -15.56
N LEU A 141 2.90 14.92 -15.13
CA LEU A 141 2.68 16.05 -14.22
C LEU A 141 1.79 17.15 -14.82
N LEU A 142 1.86 17.39 -16.13
CA LEU A 142 1.08 18.44 -16.77
C LEU A 142 -0.40 18.10 -16.72
N LYS A 143 -0.73 16.84 -17.00
CA LYS A 143 -2.10 16.33 -16.88
C LYS A 143 -2.55 16.28 -15.42
N LEU A 144 -1.71 15.79 -14.52
CA LEU A 144 -2.06 15.63 -13.10
C LEU A 144 -2.35 16.96 -12.41
N PHE A 145 -1.55 18.00 -12.69
CA PHE A 145 -1.67 19.27 -12.00
C PHE A 145 -2.72 20.20 -12.59
N LYS A 146 -3.06 20.05 -13.87
CA LYS A 146 -4.03 20.91 -14.56
C LYS A 146 -5.39 20.84 -13.89
N GLY A 147 -5.86 21.97 -13.37
CA GLY A 147 -7.13 22.05 -12.64
C GLY A 147 -7.12 21.46 -11.24
N GLY A 148 -5.98 20.94 -10.76
CA GLY A 148 -5.86 20.26 -9.48
C GLY A 148 -6.26 18.78 -9.52
N PHE A 149 -6.01 18.06 -8.43
CA PHE A 149 -6.31 16.64 -8.30
C PHE A 149 -6.71 16.26 -6.86
N SER A 150 -7.39 15.13 -6.70
CA SER A 150 -7.78 14.59 -5.40
C SER A 150 -6.87 13.45 -5.00
N THR A 151 -6.50 13.39 -3.72
CA THR A 151 -5.77 12.26 -3.12
C THR A 151 -6.69 11.35 -2.29
N GLY A 152 -8.01 11.42 -2.54
CA GLY A 152 -9.03 10.69 -1.78
C GLY A 152 -9.50 11.40 -0.50
N HIS A 153 -8.58 12.01 0.26
CA HIS A 153 -8.89 12.73 1.51
C HIS A 153 -8.93 14.26 1.39
N GLY A 154 -8.73 14.80 0.18
CA GLY A 154 -8.76 16.24 -0.06
C GLY A 154 -8.48 16.59 -1.52
N PHE A 155 -8.86 17.81 -1.92
CA PHE A 155 -8.63 18.33 -3.26
C PHE A 155 -7.47 19.34 -3.25
N LEU A 156 -6.42 19.03 -4.00
CA LEU A 156 -5.28 19.90 -4.20
C LEU A 156 -5.52 20.77 -5.43
N ARG A 157 -5.41 22.08 -5.26
CA ARG A 157 -5.50 23.04 -6.38
C ARG A 157 -4.26 22.96 -7.24
N GLU A 158 -4.39 23.41 -8.49
CA GLU A 158 -3.25 23.58 -9.37
C GLU A 158 -2.15 24.43 -8.72
N PRO A 159 -0.89 23.96 -8.67
CA PRO A 159 0.22 24.70 -8.08
C PRO A 159 0.51 26.00 -8.84
N ASN A 160 0.99 27.00 -8.11
CA ASN A 160 1.21 28.36 -8.65
C ASN A 160 2.65 28.87 -8.57
N ASP A 161 3.59 28.03 -8.11
CA ASP A 161 5.02 28.31 -8.08
C ASP A 161 5.83 27.01 -8.11
N ILE A 162 7.11 27.11 -8.48
CA ILE A 162 8.02 25.97 -8.59
C ILE A 162 8.15 25.16 -7.30
N GLN A 163 8.12 25.80 -6.12
CA GLN A 163 8.18 25.07 -4.85
C GLN A 163 6.97 24.15 -4.69
N SER A 164 5.77 24.66 -4.98
CA SER A 164 4.54 23.87 -4.96
C SER A 164 4.53 22.77 -6.02
N TYR A 165 4.99 23.06 -7.25
CA TYR A 165 5.13 22.05 -8.32
C TYR A 165 6.05 20.91 -7.89
N SER A 166 7.24 21.23 -7.37
CA SER A 166 8.21 20.21 -6.93
C SER A 166 7.71 19.41 -5.73
N ALA A 167 7.07 20.06 -4.76
CA ALA A 167 6.48 19.38 -3.61
C ALA A 167 5.37 18.41 -4.03
N LEU A 168 4.46 18.86 -4.90
CA LEU A 168 3.38 18.00 -5.41
C LEU A 168 3.89 16.87 -6.30
N ALA A 169 4.98 17.06 -7.04
CA ALA A 169 5.59 15.99 -7.82
C ALA A 169 6.18 14.90 -6.91
N CYS A 170 6.83 15.30 -5.82
CA CYS A 170 7.30 14.38 -4.78
C CYS A 170 6.13 13.60 -4.14
N ILE A 171 5.06 14.30 -3.76
CA ILE A 171 3.85 13.69 -3.20
C ILE A 171 3.21 12.71 -4.20
N ALA A 172 3.12 13.08 -5.47
CA ALA A 172 2.56 12.20 -6.50
C ALA A 172 3.36 10.89 -6.63
N ILE A 173 4.70 10.96 -6.66
CA ILE A 173 5.55 9.78 -6.67
C ILE A 173 5.34 8.96 -5.40
N GLN A 174 5.40 9.59 -4.21
CA GLN A 174 5.28 8.90 -2.93
C GLN A 174 3.91 8.22 -2.76
N SER A 175 2.83 8.92 -3.14
CA SER A 175 1.48 8.38 -3.06
C SER A 175 1.33 7.17 -3.97
N ASN A 176 1.81 7.27 -5.22
CA ASN A 176 1.70 6.17 -6.16
C ASN A 176 2.58 4.97 -5.77
N GLN A 177 3.71 5.20 -5.09
CA GLN A 177 4.55 4.13 -4.54
C GLN A 177 3.85 3.34 -3.43
N ASN A 178 2.86 3.92 -2.74
CA ASN A 178 2.04 3.17 -1.77
C ASN A 178 0.99 2.29 -2.46
N ASP A 179 0.59 2.62 -3.70
CA ASP A 179 -0.46 1.92 -4.44
C ASP A 179 0.09 0.91 -5.46
N GLN A 180 1.38 0.98 -5.82
CA GLN A 180 2.04 0.10 -6.79
C GLN A 180 3.37 -0.45 -6.25
N HIS A 181 3.75 -1.65 -6.67
CA HIS A 181 5.00 -2.29 -6.23
C HIS A 181 6.20 -1.99 -7.11
N GLY A 182 5.97 -1.71 -8.41
CA GLY A 182 7.02 -1.51 -9.39
C GLY A 182 7.53 -0.08 -9.48
N GLY A 183 8.41 0.14 -10.45
CA GLY A 183 9.09 1.42 -10.66
C GLY A 183 8.18 2.53 -11.18
N GLN A 184 8.42 3.74 -10.69
CA GLN A 184 7.67 4.95 -11.05
C GLN A 184 8.62 5.99 -11.62
N SER A 185 8.17 6.73 -12.63
CA SER A 185 9.00 7.75 -13.26
C SER A 185 8.20 8.95 -13.76
N ILE A 186 8.88 10.09 -13.83
CA ILE A 186 8.39 11.29 -14.52
C ILE A 186 9.29 11.48 -15.74
N VAL A 187 8.82 11.05 -16.91
CA VAL A 187 9.64 10.98 -18.13
C VAL A 187 10.06 12.35 -18.65
N ASN A 188 9.27 13.38 -18.39
CA ASN A 188 9.46 14.73 -18.88
C ASN A 188 9.55 15.71 -17.70
N PHE A 189 10.37 15.36 -16.70
CA PHE A 189 10.44 16.09 -15.42
C PHE A 189 10.69 17.59 -15.57
N ASP A 190 11.63 17.96 -16.43
CA ASP A 190 11.94 19.33 -16.81
C ASP A 190 10.73 20.05 -17.43
N TYR A 191 10.08 19.46 -18.44
CA TYR A 191 8.88 20.02 -19.07
C TYR A 191 7.68 20.07 -18.12
N GLY A 192 7.53 19.08 -17.25
CA GLY A 192 6.46 19.00 -16.26
C GLY A 192 6.55 20.07 -15.18
N LEU A 193 7.78 20.46 -14.81
CA LEU A 193 8.04 21.53 -13.83
C LEU A 193 8.20 22.92 -14.44
N ALA A 194 8.48 23.03 -15.75
CA ALA A 194 8.67 24.31 -16.43
C ALA A 194 7.51 25.33 -16.21
N PRO A 195 6.23 24.95 -16.17
CA PRO A 195 5.15 25.87 -15.82
C PRO A 195 5.30 26.48 -14.41
N GLY A 196 5.77 25.70 -13.45
CA GLY A 196 6.07 26.18 -12.09
C GLY A 196 7.18 27.24 -12.09
N VAL A 197 8.25 26.99 -12.86
CA VAL A 197 9.34 27.97 -13.05
C VAL A 197 8.83 29.25 -13.69
N ALA A 198 8.04 29.16 -14.77
CA ALA A 198 7.47 30.32 -15.46
C ALA A 198 6.56 31.16 -14.55
N LYS A 199 5.66 30.51 -13.78
CA LYS A 199 4.79 31.17 -12.80
C LYS A 199 5.61 31.87 -11.71
N THR A 200 6.65 31.21 -11.19
CA THR A 200 7.57 31.80 -10.21
C THR A 200 8.33 32.99 -10.78
N TYR A 201 8.86 32.88 -11.99
CA TYR A 201 9.60 33.97 -12.63
C TYR A 201 8.72 35.21 -12.80
N LYS A 202 7.51 35.05 -13.34
CA LYS A 202 6.54 36.15 -13.48
C LYS A 202 6.21 36.82 -12.14
N LYS A 203 6.03 36.03 -11.08
CA LYS A 203 5.79 36.53 -9.71
C LYS A 203 6.98 37.35 -9.20
N GLN A 204 8.20 36.83 -9.35
CA GLN A 204 9.41 37.52 -8.88
C GLN A 204 9.75 38.75 -9.73
N TYR A 205 9.47 38.72 -11.04
CA TYR A 205 9.65 39.86 -11.92
C TYR A 205 8.81 41.07 -11.46
N ALA A 206 7.55 40.85 -11.12
CA ALA A 206 6.68 41.90 -10.55
C ALA A 206 7.23 42.45 -9.22
N VAL A 207 7.71 41.57 -8.34
CA VAL A 207 8.32 41.96 -7.06
C VAL A 207 9.59 42.79 -7.28
N ASN A 208 10.42 42.41 -8.25
CA ASN A 208 11.67 43.10 -8.54
C ASN A 208 11.43 44.48 -9.19
N ILE A 209 10.43 44.60 -10.07
CA ILE A 209 10.00 45.91 -10.60
C ILE A 209 9.53 46.80 -9.44
N PHE A 210 8.66 46.28 -8.58
CA PHE A 210 8.17 47.04 -7.42
C PHE A 210 9.33 47.53 -6.54
N LYS A 211 10.26 46.64 -6.15
CA LYS A 211 11.46 47.01 -5.37
C LYS A 211 12.33 48.04 -6.07
N SER A 212 12.45 47.96 -7.40
CA SER A 212 13.23 48.91 -8.19
C SER A 212 12.56 50.29 -8.22
N LEU A 213 11.23 50.34 -8.36
CA LEU A 213 10.46 51.59 -8.31
C LEU A 213 10.49 52.21 -6.90
N GLU A 214 10.39 51.39 -5.85
CA GLU A 214 10.51 51.83 -4.46
C GLU A 214 11.89 52.46 -4.18
N LEU A 215 12.96 51.95 -4.82
CA LEU A 215 14.31 52.50 -4.70
C LEU A 215 14.55 53.74 -5.57
N LEU A 216 14.12 53.69 -6.84
CA LEU A 216 14.50 54.68 -7.86
C LEU A 216 13.50 55.83 -8.02
N ALA A 217 12.23 55.64 -7.65
CA ALA A 217 11.15 56.62 -7.77
C ALA A 217 10.15 56.50 -6.60
N PRO A 218 10.60 56.64 -5.33
CA PRO A 218 9.74 56.49 -4.16
C PRO A 218 8.55 57.46 -4.14
N GLU A 219 8.69 58.64 -4.73
CA GLU A 219 7.65 59.66 -4.86
C GLU A 219 6.45 59.21 -5.73
N ALA A 220 6.65 58.22 -6.59
CA ALA A 220 5.58 57.67 -7.42
C ALA A 220 4.54 56.89 -6.59
N GLY A 221 4.88 56.48 -5.35
CA GLY A 221 3.93 55.84 -4.42
C GLY A 221 3.31 54.54 -4.95
N VAL A 222 3.99 53.85 -5.87
CA VAL A 222 3.46 52.66 -6.56
C VAL A 222 3.42 51.48 -5.60
N THR A 223 2.31 50.77 -5.56
CA THR A 223 2.14 49.53 -4.78
C THR A 223 2.46 48.29 -5.60
N LEU A 224 2.84 47.20 -4.94
CA LEU A 224 3.04 45.90 -5.60
C LEU A 224 1.78 45.42 -6.36
N GLN A 225 0.59 45.74 -5.85
CA GLN A 225 -0.66 45.35 -6.51
C GLN A 225 -0.86 46.10 -7.83
N GLN A 226 -0.58 47.41 -7.86
CA GLN A 226 -0.59 48.19 -9.11
C GLN A 226 0.40 47.63 -10.14
N VAL A 227 1.64 47.29 -9.74
CA VAL A 227 2.61 46.66 -10.65
C VAL A 227 2.06 45.35 -11.24
N LYS A 228 1.46 44.49 -10.40
CA LYS A 228 0.88 43.21 -10.86
C LYS A 228 -0.28 43.43 -11.83
N ASP A 229 -1.14 44.41 -11.57
CA ASP A 229 -2.29 44.68 -12.43
C ASP A 229 -1.87 45.31 -13.75
N THR A 230 -0.87 46.19 -13.76
CA THR A 230 -0.25 46.69 -15.00
C THR A 230 0.36 45.56 -15.82
N LEU A 231 1.13 44.65 -15.21
CA LEU A 231 1.70 43.50 -15.92
C LEU A 231 0.63 42.56 -16.49
N ARG A 232 -0.49 42.37 -15.80
CA ARG A 232 -1.64 41.60 -16.30
C ARG A 232 -2.31 42.29 -17.49
N ALA A 233 -2.48 43.61 -17.44
CA ALA A 233 -3.06 44.38 -18.53
C ALA A 233 -2.18 44.30 -19.79
N ILE A 234 -0.87 44.48 -19.65
CA ILE A 234 0.09 44.35 -20.76
C ILE A 234 0.02 42.95 -21.40
N GLU A 235 -0.07 41.89 -20.59
CA GLU A 235 -0.20 40.52 -21.11
C GLU A 235 -1.52 40.31 -21.84
N ALA A 236 -2.64 40.84 -21.33
CA ALA A 236 -3.95 40.71 -21.95
C ALA A 236 -4.07 41.48 -23.27
N GLU A 237 -3.48 42.68 -23.34
CA GLU A 237 -3.59 43.58 -24.50
C GLU A 237 -2.56 43.26 -25.58
N GLN A 238 -1.33 42.92 -25.18
CA GLN A 238 -0.17 42.82 -26.09
C GLN A 238 0.41 41.41 -26.17
N GLY A 239 -0.05 40.47 -25.34
CA GLY A 239 0.52 39.12 -25.25
C GLY A 239 1.93 39.08 -24.64
N LEU A 240 2.43 40.22 -24.13
CA LEU A 240 3.76 40.34 -23.55
C LEU A 240 3.75 39.91 -22.09
N ARG A 241 4.65 39.01 -21.73
CA ARG A 241 4.83 38.53 -20.35
C ARG A 241 6.30 38.39 -20.02
N PRO A 242 6.70 38.47 -18.74
CA PRO A 242 8.06 38.13 -18.35
C PRO A 242 8.40 36.71 -18.78
N GLN A 243 9.50 36.57 -19.52
CA GLN A 243 10.04 35.28 -19.96
C GLN A 243 11.51 35.20 -19.54
N LEU A 244 11.96 33.99 -19.20
CA LEU A 244 13.39 33.73 -19.04
C LEU A 244 14.06 33.87 -20.42
N ALA A 245 15.28 34.41 -20.43
CA ALA A 245 16.09 34.41 -21.65
C ALA A 245 16.28 32.96 -22.12
N THR A 246 15.95 32.71 -23.38
CA THR A 246 16.18 31.45 -24.09
C THR A 246 17.50 31.47 -24.82
#